data_AF-A0A2A2M5P7-F1
#
_entry.id   AF-A0A2A2M5P7-F1
#
_cell.length_a   1.000
_cell.length_b   1.000
_cell.length_c   1.000
_cell.angle_alpha   90.00
_cell.angle_beta   90.00
_cell.angle_gamma   90.00
#
_symmetry.space_group_name_H-M   'P 1'
#
loop_
_entity.id
_entity.type
_entity.pdbx_description
1 polymer ?
#
loop_
_entity_poly.entity_id
_entity_poly.type
_entity_poly.pdbx_seq_one_letter_code
_entity_poly.pdbx_strand_id
1 'polypeptide(L)' 'MVMPGDNIALGIKLIAPIAMDVGQRFTIREGGRTVGAGVWDLIPPVQHLRHESSASPRWRRPGSCSSHR' A
#
# COMPACT_ATOMS: atom_id res chain seq x y z
N MET A 1 -10.97 -24.74 -5.21
CA MET A 1 -10.10 -25.74 -4.56
C MET A 1 -8.92 -25.96 -5.47
N VAL A 2 -7.69 -25.94 -4.94
CA VAL A 2 -6.44 -26.07 -5.70
C VAL A 2 -5.79 -27.40 -5.33
N MET A 3 -5.33 -28.16 -6.33
CA MET A 3 -4.60 -29.41 -6.10
C MET A 3 -3.08 -29.16 -6.15
N PRO A 4 -2.28 -29.96 -5.43
CA PRO A 4 -0.83 -29.91 -5.55
C PRO A 4 -0.40 -30.16 -7.01
N GLY A 5 0.35 -29.22 -7.59
CA GLY A 5 0.83 -29.31 -8.97
C GLY A 5 0.10 -28.39 -9.96
N ASP A 6 -0.99 -27.73 -9.56
CA ASP A 6 -1.68 -26.76 -10.40
C ASP A 6 -0.93 -25.42 -10.44
N ASN A 7 -0.76 -24.87 -11.65
CA ASN A 7 -0.29 -23.50 -11.87
C ASN A 7 -1.48 -22.59 -12.13
N ILE A 8 -1.81 -21.71 -11.18
CA ILE A 8 -2.99 -20.84 -11.25
C ILE A 8 -2.61 -19.40 -10.96
N ALA A 9 -3.12 -18.46 -11.75
CA ALA A 9 -3.03 -17.03 -11.46
C ALA A 9 -4.03 -16.66 -10.35
N LEU A 10 -3.53 -16.09 -9.25
CA LEU A 10 -4.33 -15.73 -8.08
C LEU A 10 -4.30 -14.21 -7.88
N GLY A 11 -5.47 -13.61 -7.65
CA GLY A 11 -5.57 -12.23 -7.19
C GLY A 11 -5.32 -12.15 -5.68
N ILE A 12 -4.21 -11.57 -5.25
CA ILE A 12 -3.83 -11.47 -3.83
C ILE A 12 -4.05 -10.02 -3.36
N LYS A 13 -4.78 -9.85 -2.25
CA LYS A 13 -4.89 -8.56 -1.55
C LYS A 13 -3.89 -8.52 -0.39
N LEU A 14 -2.99 -7.54 -0.43
CA LEU A 14 -1.99 -7.34 0.62
C LEU A 14 -2.63 -6.67 1.85
N ILE A 15 -2.19 -7.10 3.04
CA ILE A 15 -2.64 -6.51 4.32
C ILE A 15 -1.96 -5.14 4.55
N ALA A 16 -0.69 -5.03 4.15
CA ALA A 16 0.10 -3.80 4.26
C ALA A 16 0.69 -3.42 2.89
N PRO A 17 0.88 -2.12 2.62
CA PRO A 17 1.52 -1.67 1.39
C PRO A 17 3.00 -2.07 1.39
N ILE A 18 3.40 -2.86 0.41
CA ILE A 18 4.77 -3.31 0.20
C ILE A 18 5.17 -2.92 -1.23
N ALA A 19 6.37 -2.38 -1.39
CA ALA A 19 6.94 -2.14 -2.70
C ALA A 19 7.31 -3.49 -3.35
N MET A 20 6.77 -3.74 -4.54
CA MET A 20 6.97 -4.98 -5.29
C MET A 20 7.39 -4.66 -6.72
N ASP A 21 8.10 -5.59 -7.34
CA ASP A 21 8.52 -5.49 -8.74
C ASP A 21 8.05 -6.72 -9.55
N VAL A 22 7.90 -6.56 -10.86
CA VAL A 22 7.50 -7.66 -11.76
C VAL A 22 8.62 -8.70 -11.79
N GLY A 23 8.28 -9.98 -11.66
CA GLY A 23 9.29 -11.05 -11.62
C GLY A 23 9.84 -11.35 -10.22
N GLN A 24 9.45 -10.61 -9.18
CA GLN A 24 9.84 -10.93 -7.82
C GLN A 24 9.21 -12.25 -7.36
N ARG A 25 10.02 -13.12 -6.74
CA ARG A 25 9.60 -14.42 -6.21
C ARG A 25 9.11 -14.29 -4.78
N PHE A 26 8.01 -14.96 -4.46
CA PHE A 26 7.50 -15.02 -3.10
C PHE A 26 7.11 -16.45 -2.71
N THR A 27 7.03 -16.69 -1.41
CA THR A 27 6.58 -17.96 -0.84
C THR A 27 5.35 -17.72 0.02
N ILE A 28 4.35 -18.59 -0.13
CA ILE A 28 3.13 -18.55 0.66
C ILE A 28 3.30 -19.57 1.79
N ARG A 29 3.21 -19.09 3.02
CA ARG A 29 3.32 -19.93 4.22
C ARG A 29 2.03 -19.87 5.01
N GLU A 30 1.48 -21.04 5.30
CA GLU A 30 0.28 -21.19 6.10
C GLU A 30 0.53 -22.27 7.16
N GLY A 31 0.18 -21.99 8.42
CA GLY A 31 0.28 -22.96 9.51
C GLY A 31 1.68 -23.56 9.73
N GLY A 32 2.75 -22.84 9.35
CA GLY A 32 4.14 -23.29 9.48
C GLY A 32 4.67 -24.12 8.31
N ARG A 33 3.89 -24.34 7.24
CA ARG A 33 4.30 -25.05 6.02
C ARG A 33 4.27 -24.12 4.82
N THR A 34 5.16 -24.35 3.87
CA THR A 34 5.16 -23.64 2.58
C THR A 34 4.15 -24.32 1.66
N VAL A 35 3.09 -23.61 1.31
CA VAL A 35 1.97 -24.15 0.51
C VAL A 35 2.16 -23.87 -0.97
N GLY A 36 2.90 -22.82 -1.32
CA GLY A 36 3.19 -22.48 -2.71
C GLY A 36 4.32 -21.48 -2.86
N ALA A 37 4.83 -21.37 -4.08
CA ALA A 37 5.77 -20.35 -4.50
C ALA A 37 5.28 -19.75 -5.82
N GLY A 38 5.53 -18.47 -6.01
CA GLY A 38 5.01 -17.75 -7.17
C GLY A 38 5.88 -16.59 -7.58
N VAL A 39 5.55 -16.05 -8.74
CA VAL A 39 6.16 -14.86 -9.33
C VAL A 39 5.06 -13.82 -9.54
N TRP A 40 5.38 -12.55 -9.34
CA TRP A 40 4.45 -11.47 -9.64
C TRP A 40 4.43 -11.16 -11.14
N ASP A 41 3.26 -11.32 -11.77
CA ASP A 41 3.06 -11.00 -13.20
C ASP A 41 2.64 -9.55 -13.43
N LEU A 42 1.79 -8.99 -12.55
CA LEU A 42 1.27 -7.63 -12.70
C LEU A 42 1.22 -6.91 -11.35
N ILE A 43 1.79 -5.69 -11.30
CA ILE A 43 1.80 -4.85 -10.10
C ILE A 43 0.45 -4.14 -10.00
N PRO A 44 -0.33 -4.34 -8.91
CA PRO A 44 -1.47 -3.48 -8.65
C PRO A 44 -0.97 -2.08 -8.26
N PRO A 45 -1.61 -1.00 -8.73
CA PRO A 45 -1.22 0.36 -8.36
C PRO A 45 -1.30 0.47 -6.83
N VAL A 46 -0.16 0.76 -6.20
CA VAL A 46 -0.11 1.15 -4.79
C VAL A 46 -1.14 2.26 -4.62
N GLN A 47 -2.18 1.99 -3.83
CA GLN A 47 -3.11 3.01 -3.40
C GLN A 47 -2.31 3.95 -2.51
N HIS A 48 -1.59 4.87 -3.14
CA HIS A 48 -1.10 6.06 -2.50
C HIS A 48 -2.32 6.63 -1.80
N LEU A 49 -2.25 6.61 -0.47
CA LEU A 49 -3.12 7.40 0.39
C LEU A 49 -3.21 8.77 -0.27
N ARG A 50 -4.35 9.03 -0.92
CA ARG A 50 -4.77 10.39 -1.17
C ARG A 50 -4.86 10.97 0.22
N HIS A 51 -3.80 11.65 0.61
CA HIS A 51 -3.84 12.60 1.68
C HIS A 51 -4.78 13.68 1.15
N GLU A 52 -6.08 13.42 1.30
CA GLU A 52 -7.12 14.40 1.06
C GLU A 52 -6.94 15.41 2.17
N SER A 53 -6.02 16.33 1.92
CA SER A 53 -5.75 17.51 2.73
C SER A 53 -6.92 18.48 2.56
N SER A 54 -8.12 18.03 2.93
CA SER A 54 -9.28 18.86 3.17
C SER A 54 -9.14 19.50 4.55
N ALA A 55 -8.12 20.35 4.73
CA ALA A 55 -7.99 21.18 5.92
C ALA A 55 -7.10 22.38 5.62
N SER A 56 -7.59 23.27 4.76
CA SER A 56 -7.46 24.68 5.09
C SER A 56 -8.19 24.88 6.43
N PRO A 57 -7.52 25.45 7.44
CA PRO A 57 -7.94 26.80 7.79
C PRO A 57 -6.79 27.68 8.28
N ARG A 58 -6.79 28.91 7.75
CA ARG A 58 -6.70 30.10 8.60
C ARG A 58 -5.34 30.32 9.27
N TRP A 59 -4.38 30.79 8.47
CA TRP A 59 -3.38 31.76 8.94
C TRP A 59 -4.13 32.98 9.52
N ARG A 60 -4.49 32.91 10.82
CA ARG A 60 -4.86 34.10 11.57
C ARG A 60 -3.60 34.93 11.73
N ARG A 61 -3.59 36.04 11.00
CA ARG A 61 -2.84 37.28 11.20
C ARG A 61 -2.21 37.38 12.60
N PRO A 62 -0.87 37.47 12.74
CA PRO A 62 -0.29 38.09 13.91
C PRO A 62 -0.71 39.57 13.90
N GLY A 63 -1.09 40.06 15.07
CA GLY A 63 -1.74 41.34 15.27
C GLY A 63 -1.02 42.52 14.62
N SER A 64 -1.83 43.45 14.14
CA SER A 64 -1.46 44.85 13.98
C SER A 64 -0.84 45.37 15.28
N CYS A 65 0.47 45.53 15.32
CA CYS A 65 1.13 46.43 16.26
C CYS A 65 0.81 47.88 15.84
N SER A 66 -0.42 48.30 16.14
CA SER A 66 -0.81 49.70 16.22
C SER A 66 -0.75 50.12 17.69
N SER A 67 0.42 50.60 18.10
CA SER A 67 0.58 51.42 19.31
C SER A 67 1.61 52.49 18.92
N HIS A 68 1.14 53.65 18.47
CA HIS A 68 0.97 54.83 19.30
C HIS A 68 2.17 55.14 20.20
N ARG A 69 2.83 56.23 19.79
CA ARG A 69 3.63 57.17 20.58
C ARG A 69 5.13 56.93 20.60
#